data_AF-A0AAN8IBI8-F1
#
_entry.id   AF-A0AAN8IBI8-F1
#
_cell.length_a   1.000
_cell.length_b   1.000
_cell.length_c   1.000
_cell.angle_alpha   90.00
_cell.angle_beta   90.00
_cell.angle_gamma   90.00
#
_symmetry.space_group_name_H-M   'P 1'
#
loop_
_entity.id
_entity.type
_entity.pdbx_description
1 polymer ?
#
loop_
_entity_poly.entity_id
_entity_poly.type
_entity_poly.pdbx_seq_one_letter_code
_entity_poly.pdbx_strand_id
1 'polypeptide(L)'
;MSTIYELCKALSLTDPLNHSTCIGYGQRSPVCRNTVAYASRTEAAALLKTISRCWIGLGVAADDLHHLASLLLCKRNHQWQAEDRVEQWKRKLKEAHRRVVSAHASRALPVTYPTASRASRPSTTTADTETEASRKKRAVRSLSNRRLLKELKKRVDDSADDKLIDDFLALADEVRDAFRADAEREEENSDDDGHDEDGFHNTDNANDDDSDPDDIPNEETATQTHRQLEAGTLLQCQQSHLSRID
;
A
#
# COMPACT_ATOMS: atom_id res chain seq x y z
N MET A 1 -10.79 -3.54 3.22
CA MET A 1 -9.73 -3.98 2.30
C MET A 1 -9.77 -3.11 1.05
N SER A 2 -8.65 -2.58 0.59
CA SER A 2 -8.61 -1.92 -0.72
C SER A 2 -8.72 -2.97 -1.82
N THR A 3 -9.53 -2.69 -2.82
CA THR A 3 -9.62 -3.54 -4.01
C THR A 3 -8.47 -3.22 -4.96
N ILE A 4 -8.11 -4.19 -5.82
CA ILE A 4 -7.15 -3.96 -6.93
C ILE A 4 -7.59 -2.75 -7.76
N TYR A 5 -8.90 -2.58 -7.96
CA TYR A 5 -9.47 -1.45 -8.68
C TYR A 5 -9.10 -0.08 -8.07
N GLU A 6 -9.17 0.07 -6.74
CA GLU A 6 -8.78 1.32 -6.08
C GLU A 6 -7.28 1.61 -6.26
N LEU A 7 -6.43 0.58 -6.21
CA LEU A 7 -5.00 0.72 -6.47
C LEU A 7 -4.74 1.14 -7.93
N CYS A 8 -5.32 0.45 -8.90
CA CYS A 8 -5.21 0.81 -10.32
C CYS A 8 -5.66 2.25 -10.56
N LYS A 9 -6.79 2.66 -9.97
CA LYS A 9 -7.30 4.03 -10.05
C LYS A 9 -6.34 5.05 -9.42
N ALA A 10 -5.77 4.75 -8.25
CA ALA A 10 -4.79 5.60 -7.60
C ALA A 10 -3.52 5.77 -8.46
N LEU A 11 -3.04 4.71 -9.09
CA LEU A 11 -1.87 4.73 -9.98
C LEU A 11 -2.19 5.33 -11.37
N SER A 12 -3.47 5.49 -11.69
CA SER A 12 -3.99 5.80 -13.02
C SER A 12 -3.57 4.76 -14.07
N LEU A 13 -3.68 3.49 -13.69
CA LEU A 13 -3.47 2.34 -14.56
C LEU A 13 -4.81 1.76 -14.99
N THR A 14 -4.87 1.33 -16.24
CA THR A 14 -5.89 0.39 -16.70
C THR A 14 -5.50 -1.00 -16.19
N ASP A 15 -6.49 -1.85 -15.92
CA ASP A 15 -6.25 -3.25 -15.55
C ASP A 15 -5.34 -3.93 -16.60
N PRO A 16 -4.17 -4.48 -16.20
CA PRO A 16 -3.23 -5.12 -17.11
C PRO A 16 -3.83 -6.24 -17.96
N LEU A 17 -4.82 -6.97 -17.44
CA LEU A 17 -5.45 -8.06 -18.20
C LEU A 17 -6.29 -7.51 -19.36
N ASN A 18 -6.88 -6.34 -19.17
CA ASN A 18 -7.71 -5.65 -20.15
C ASN A 18 -6.92 -4.67 -21.05
N HIS A 19 -5.68 -4.34 -20.70
CA HIS A 19 -4.82 -3.41 -21.45
C HIS A 19 -3.58 -4.11 -22.01
N SER A 20 -3.56 -4.35 -23.32
CA SER A 20 -2.48 -5.11 -23.98
C SER A 20 -1.27 -4.27 -24.40
N THR A 21 -1.33 -2.95 -24.26
CA THR A 21 -0.29 -2.03 -24.74
C THR A 21 0.59 -1.49 -23.62
N CYS A 22 1.80 -1.08 -23.99
CA CYS A 22 2.78 -0.49 -23.11
C CYS A 22 2.28 0.83 -22.48
N ILE A 23 2.53 1.01 -21.18
CA ILE A 23 2.13 2.23 -20.45
C ILE A 23 3.09 3.41 -20.67
N GLY A 24 4.21 3.21 -21.37
CA GLY A 24 5.20 4.23 -21.66
C GLY A 24 4.68 5.33 -22.58
N TYR A 25 5.28 6.52 -22.48
CA TYR A 25 4.98 7.67 -23.33
C TYR A 25 6.02 7.80 -24.44
N GLY A 26 5.56 8.03 -25.68
CA GLY A 26 6.46 8.27 -26.81
C GLY A 26 6.66 9.77 -27.07
N GLN A 27 7.73 10.13 -27.78
CA GLN A 27 7.96 11.53 -28.17
C GLN A 27 6.85 12.09 -29.09
N ARG A 28 6.26 11.25 -29.94
CA ARG A 28 5.25 11.65 -30.94
C ARG A 28 3.81 11.32 -30.56
N SER A 29 3.61 10.51 -29.52
CA SER A 29 2.30 10.02 -29.11
C SER A 29 2.26 9.90 -27.59
N PRO A 30 1.17 10.34 -26.93
CA PRO A 30 1.03 10.22 -25.49
C PRO A 30 0.99 8.76 -25.02
N VAL A 31 0.67 7.81 -25.92
CA VAL A 31 0.54 6.39 -25.62
C VAL A 31 1.39 5.55 -26.57
N CYS A 32 2.18 4.64 -26.00
CA CYS A 32 2.88 3.61 -26.76
C CYS A 32 1.91 2.51 -27.22
N ARG A 33 1.96 2.16 -28.51
CA ARG A 33 1.13 1.09 -29.08
C ARG A 33 1.80 -0.29 -29.11
N ASN A 34 3.04 -0.40 -28.60
CA ASN A 34 3.72 -1.69 -28.54
C ASN A 34 2.98 -2.61 -27.57
N THR A 35 2.75 -3.84 -27.97
CA THR A 35 2.09 -4.84 -27.14
C THR A 35 3.02 -5.33 -26.04
N VAL A 36 2.43 -5.62 -24.88
CA VAL A 36 3.08 -6.28 -23.75
C VAL A 36 2.66 -7.75 -23.76
N ALA A 37 3.62 -8.64 -23.56
CA ALA A 37 3.37 -10.08 -23.55
C ALA A 37 2.32 -10.45 -22.51
N TYR A 38 1.42 -11.38 -22.84
CA TYR A 38 0.37 -11.82 -21.91
C TYR A 38 0.93 -12.30 -20.57
N ALA A 39 2.01 -13.09 -20.57
CA ALA A 39 2.70 -13.53 -19.36
C ALA A 39 3.09 -12.35 -18.44
N SER A 40 3.71 -11.30 -18.99
CA SER A 40 4.09 -10.12 -18.21
C SER A 40 2.88 -9.35 -17.66
N ARG A 41 1.75 -9.33 -18.38
CA ARG A 41 0.51 -8.70 -17.91
C ARG A 41 -0.14 -9.50 -16.78
N THR A 42 -0.15 -10.83 -16.88
CA THR A 42 -0.63 -11.71 -15.82
C THR A 42 0.21 -11.58 -14.56
N GLU A 43 1.54 -11.55 -14.72
CA GLU A 43 2.47 -11.30 -13.62
C GLU A 43 2.26 -9.92 -12.97
N ALA A 44 2.10 -8.88 -13.79
CA ALA A 44 1.79 -7.53 -13.31
C ALA A 44 0.46 -7.48 -12.52
N ALA A 45 -0.56 -8.21 -12.98
CA ALA A 45 -1.84 -8.29 -12.29
C ALA A 45 -1.71 -9.01 -10.92
N ALA A 46 -0.92 -10.09 -10.87
CA ALA A 46 -0.61 -10.78 -9.61
C ALA A 46 0.16 -9.88 -8.64
N LEU A 47 1.15 -9.13 -9.13
CA LEU A 47 1.93 -8.20 -8.33
C LEU A 47 1.09 -7.03 -7.80
N LEU A 48 0.19 -6.47 -8.62
CA LEU A 48 -0.79 -5.47 -8.17
C LEU A 48 -1.69 -6.00 -7.06
N LYS A 49 -2.10 -7.27 -7.13
CA LYS A 49 -2.88 -7.91 -6.05
C LYS A 49 -2.07 -7.94 -4.75
N THR A 50 -0.79 -8.29 -4.81
CA THR A 50 0.11 -8.27 -3.64
C THR A 50 0.25 -6.85 -3.08
N ILE A 51 0.59 -5.86 -3.92
CA ILE A 51 0.72 -4.45 -3.51
C ILE A 51 -0.58 -3.92 -2.87
N SER A 52 -1.75 -4.29 -3.44
CA SER A 52 -3.06 -3.82 -2.95
C SER A 52 -3.38 -4.27 -1.53
N ARG A 53 -2.77 -5.36 -1.06
CA ARG A 53 -2.94 -5.86 0.31
C ARG A 53 -2.11 -5.07 1.32
N CYS A 54 -0.99 -4.47 0.91
CA CYS A 54 0.02 -3.96 1.85
C CYS A 54 0.15 -2.42 1.83
N TRP A 55 -0.40 -1.73 0.83
CA TRP A 55 -0.24 -0.27 0.67
C TRP A 55 -0.90 0.64 1.73
N ILE A 56 -1.81 0.13 2.57
CA ILE A 56 -2.54 0.94 3.58
C ILE A 56 -1.73 1.15 4.88
N GLY A 57 -0.63 0.42 5.12
CA GLY A 57 0.04 0.44 6.43
C GLY A 57 1.56 0.58 6.43
N LEU A 58 2.25 0.00 5.43
CA LEU A 58 3.71 -0.20 5.52
C LEU A 58 4.50 0.53 4.44
N GLY A 59 3.83 1.35 3.63
CA GLY A 59 4.41 1.82 2.37
C GLY A 59 4.48 0.69 1.34
N VAL A 60 4.56 1.06 0.07
CA VAL A 60 4.79 0.09 -1.00
C VAL A 60 6.29 0.05 -1.24
N ALA A 61 6.88 -1.15 -1.26
CA ALA A 61 8.28 -1.34 -1.59
C ALA A 61 8.59 -0.71 -2.95
N ALA A 62 9.67 0.04 -3.02
CA ALA A 62 10.09 0.70 -4.26
C ALA A 62 10.33 -0.31 -5.38
N ASP A 63 10.86 -1.47 -5.02
CA ASP A 63 11.23 -2.54 -5.95
C ASP A 63 10.01 -3.21 -6.57
N ASP A 64 8.93 -3.41 -5.80
CA ASP A 64 7.68 -3.95 -6.34
C ASP A 64 7.06 -2.99 -7.37
N LEU A 65 7.13 -1.68 -7.13
CA LEU A 65 6.68 -0.69 -8.11
C LEU A 65 7.59 -0.68 -9.35
N HIS A 66 8.90 -0.84 -9.17
CA HIS A 66 9.86 -0.89 -10.27
C HIS A 66 9.67 -2.14 -11.12
N HIS A 67 9.48 -3.29 -10.50
CA HIS A 67 9.16 -4.55 -11.16
C HIS A 67 7.84 -4.44 -11.93
N LEU A 68 6.80 -3.89 -11.30
CA LEU A 68 5.52 -3.62 -11.95
C LEU A 68 5.68 -2.72 -13.18
N ALA A 69 6.46 -1.63 -13.07
CA ALA A 69 6.70 -0.73 -14.20
C ALA A 69 7.42 -1.47 -15.34
N SER A 70 8.46 -2.25 -15.02
CA SER A 70 9.25 -3.01 -15.98
C SER A 70 8.41 -4.04 -16.75
N LEU A 71 7.44 -4.68 -16.07
CA LEU A 71 6.49 -5.63 -16.69
C LEU A 71 5.51 -4.94 -17.65
N LEU A 72 5.10 -3.71 -17.36
CA LEU A 72 4.11 -2.97 -18.15
C LEU A 72 4.72 -2.07 -19.26
N LEU A 73 6.04 -1.91 -19.26
CA LEU A 73 6.78 -1.16 -20.28
C LEU A 73 7.29 -2.10 -21.38
N CYS A 74 7.25 -1.67 -22.64
CA CYS A 74 7.79 -2.50 -23.72
C CYS A 74 9.32 -2.57 -23.62
N LYS A 75 9.87 -3.79 -23.67
CA LYS A 75 11.32 -4.06 -23.56
C LYS A 75 12.20 -3.27 -24.54
N ARG A 76 11.70 -3.02 -25.76
CA ARG A 76 12.48 -2.38 -26.83
C ARG A 76 12.78 -0.90 -26.62
N ASN A 77 11.88 -0.14 -26.00
CA ASN A 77 11.95 1.33 -26.11
C ASN A 77 11.68 2.12 -24.83
N HIS A 78 10.89 1.60 -23.89
CA HIS A 78 10.40 2.43 -22.77
C HIS A 78 10.87 1.91 -21.39
N GLN A 79 11.76 0.93 -21.32
CA GLN A 79 12.26 0.41 -20.04
C GLN A 79 12.96 1.49 -19.20
N TRP A 80 13.66 2.43 -19.82
CA TRP A 80 14.26 3.57 -19.14
C TRP A 80 13.24 4.50 -18.44
N GLN A 81 11.95 4.41 -18.76
CA GLN A 81 10.89 5.17 -18.07
C GLN A 81 10.42 4.51 -16.77
N ALA A 82 10.93 3.32 -16.42
CA ALA A 82 10.49 2.60 -15.23
C ALA A 82 10.68 3.43 -13.95
N GLU A 83 11.85 4.03 -13.76
CA GLU A 83 12.16 4.84 -12.58
C GLU A 83 11.24 6.07 -12.45
N ASP A 84 11.05 6.83 -13.53
CA ASP A 84 10.11 7.97 -13.56
C ASP A 84 8.66 7.54 -13.23
N ARG A 85 8.24 6.37 -13.73
CA ARG A 85 6.92 5.79 -13.39
C ARG A 85 6.82 5.46 -11.91
N VAL A 86 7.86 4.88 -11.31
CA VAL A 86 7.92 4.58 -9.88
C VAL A 86 7.78 5.85 -9.05
N GLU A 87 8.52 6.91 -9.37
CA GLU A 87 8.42 8.18 -8.65
C GLU A 87 7.03 8.81 -8.77
N GLN A 88 6.45 8.78 -9.97
CA GLN A 88 5.09 9.24 -10.20
C GLN A 88 4.07 8.44 -9.37
N TRP A 89 4.19 7.12 -9.34
CA TRP A 89 3.32 6.23 -8.57
C TRP A 89 3.49 6.42 -7.06
N LYS A 90 4.71 6.55 -6.55
CA LYS A 90 4.98 6.88 -5.15
C LYS A 90 4.27 8.17 -4.72
N ARG A 91 4.34 9.22 -5.54
CA ARG A 91 3.61 10.49 -5.27
C ARG A 91 2.10 10.29 -5.26
N LYS A 92 1.55 9.56 -6.23
CA LYS A 92 0.10 9.29 -6.31
C LYS A 92 -0.41 8.44 -5.14
N LEU A 93 0.35 7.42 -4.73
CA LEU A 93 0.01 6.57 -3.58
C LEU A 93 0.02 7.37 -2.29
N LYS A 94 1.05 8.21 -2.05
CA LYS A 94 1.09 9.11 -0.89
C LYS A 94 -0.13 10.03 -0.85
N GLU A 95 -0.52 10.60 -2.00
CA GLU A 95 -1.70 11.45 -2.10
C GLU A 95 -3.00 10.69 -1.85
N ALA A 96 -3.17 9.51 -2.45
CA ALA A 96 -4.33 8.66 -2.23
C ALA A 96 -4.44 8.25 -0.74
N HIS A 97 -3.33 7.88 -0.11
CA HIS A 97 -3.28 7.57 1.31
C HIS A 97 -3.71 8.76 2.17
N ARG A 98 -3.19 9.97 1.90
CA ARG A 98 -3.63 11.20 2.61
C ARG A 98 -5.13 11.44 2.50
N ARG A 99 -5.73 11.18 1.33
CA ARG A 99 -7.18 11.31 1.12
C ARG A 99 -7.97 10.30 1.94
N VAL A 100 -7.52 9.04 1.99
CA VAL A 100 -8.14 7.99 2.81
C VAL A 100 -8.08 8.38 4.29
N VAL A 101 -6.89 8.74 4.80
CA VAL A 101 -6.71 9.17 6.19
C VAL A 101 -7.58 10.39 6.51
N SER A 102 -7.62 11.39 5.63
CA SER A 102 -8.44 12.59 5.82
C SER A 102 -9.94 12.28 5.84
N ALA A 103 -10.40 11.38 4.96
CA ALA A 103 -11.79 10.94 4.93
C ALA A 103 -12.17 10.16 6.19
N HIS A 104 -11.28 9.31 6.69
CA HIS A 104 -11.48 8.60 7.95
C HIS A 104 -11.49 9.55 9.15
N ALA A 105 -10.55 10.50 9.24
CA ALA A 105 -10.54 11.52 10.27
C ALA A 105 -11.83 12.35 10.28
N SER A 106 -12.33 12.73 9.10
CA SER A 106 -13.58 13.48 8.96
C SER A 106 -14.81 12.69 9.43
N ARG A 107 -14.78 11.35 9.34
CA ARG A 107 -15.85 10.48 9.83
C ARG A 107 -15.74 10.17 11.32
N ALA A 108 -14.52 10.16 11.85
CA ALA A 108 -14.25 9.82 13.24
C ALA A 108 -14.54 10.98 14.21
N LEU A 109 -14.65 12.21 13.73
CA LEU A 109 -15.13 13.29 14.57
C LEU A 109 -16.56 12.95 15.00
N PRO A 110 -16.82 12.84 16.32
CA PRO A 110 -18.17 12.63 16.80
C PRO A 110 -19.00 13.75 16.20
N VAL A 111 -20.05 13.36 15.48
CA VAL A 111 -21.11 14.28 15.08
C VAL A 111 -21.54 14.91 16.39
N THR A 112 -21.01 16.10 16.68
CA THR A 112 -21.55 16.96 17.72
C THR A 112 -22.92 17.25 17.17
N TYR A 113 -23.89 16.44 17.60
CA TYR A 113 -25.30 16.71 17.39
C TYR A 113 -25.42 18.20 17.68
N PRO A 114 -25.84 19.02 16.71
CA PRO A 114 -26.10 20.41 17.00
C PRO A 114 -27.08 20.33 18.15
N THR A 115 -26.57 20.64 19.35
CA THR A 115 -27.38 20.64 20.55
C THR A 115 -28.48 21.57 20.15
N ALA A 116 -29.70 21.04 20.04
CA ALA A 116 -30.87 21.81 19.70
C ALA A 116 -31.01 22.81 20.83
N SER A 117 -30.26 23.91 20.72
CA SER A 117 -30.47 25.14 21.43
C SER A 117 -31.76 25.63 20.80
N ARG A 118 -32.83 25.05 21.32
CA ARG A 118 -34.22 25.40 21.18
C ARG A 118 -34.23 26.91 21.23
N ALA A 119 -34.21 27.50 20.04
CA ALA A 119 -34.32 28.93 19.87
C ALA A 119 -35.74 29.25 20.35
N SER A 120 -35.83 29.64 21.62
CA SER A 120 -36.80 30.63 22.05
C SER A 120 -36.68 31.77 21.05
N ARG A 121 -37.66 31.92 20.16
CA ARG A 121 -37.81 33.07 19.27
C ARG A 121 -37.71 34.33 20.12
N PRO A 122 -36.78 35.27 19.84
CA PRO A 122 -36.97 36.65 20.19
C PRO A 122 -37.49 37.35 18.94
N SER A 123 -38.72 37.81 19.03
CA SER A 123 -39.26 38.82 18.14
C SER A 123 -38.34 40.05 18.10
N THR A 124 -38.40 40.76 16.98
CA THR A 124 -38.21 42.22 16.85
C THR A 124 -36.80 42.79 17.02
N THR A 125 -36.20 43.09 15.86
CA THR A 125 -35.63 44.39 15.48
C THR A 125 -35.28 45.34 16.61
N THR A 126 -34.01 45.39 16.99
CA THR A 126 -33.34 46.62 17.47
C THR A 126 -31.90 46.61 16.98
N ALA A 127 -31.52 47.70 16.32
CA ALA A 127 -30.18 47.96 15.85
C ALA A 127 -29.32 48.35 17.05
N ASP A 128 -28.70 47.38 17.70
CA ASP A 128 -27.81 47.63 18.82
C ASP A 128 -26.34 47.54 18.40
N THR A 129 -25.67 48.65 18.68
CA THR A 129 -24.24 48.86 18.74
C THR A 129 -23.51 47.66 19.34
N GLU A 130 -22.84 46.89 18.49
CA GLU A 130 -21.93 45.83 18.89
C GLU A 130 -20.80 46.44 19.73
N THR A 131 -20.94 46.37 21.06
CA THR A 131 -20.00 47.00 21.99
C THR A 131 -18.59 46.43 21.78
N GLU A 132 -17.61 47.34 21.73
CA GLU A 132 -16.20 47.08 21.42
C GLU A 132 -15.57 45.96 22.29
N ALA A 133 -16.15 45.71 23.47
CA ALA A 133 -15.77 44.62 24.38
C ALA A 133 -15.99 43.22 23.78
N SER A 134 -17.05 43.00 22.99
CA SER A 134 -17.32 41.71 22.34
C SER A 134 -16.35 41.43 21.18
N ARG A 135 -15.95 42.48 20.45
CA ARG A 135 -14.89 42.37 19.42
C ARG A 135 -13.54 42.03 20.04
N LYS A 136 -13.19 42.67 21.16
CA LYS A 136 -11.95 42.37 21.92
C LYS A 136 -11.92 40.92 22.45
N LYS A 137 -13.03 40.40 22.99
CA LYS A 137 -13.10 39.00 23.45
C LYS A 137 -12.92 37.99 22.32
N ARG A 138 -13.44 38.27 21.12
CA ARG A 138 -13.27 37.41 19.92
C ARG A 138 -11.82 37.44 19.40
N ALA A 139 -11.18 38.61 19.42
CA ALA A 139 -9.78 38.77 19.04
C ALA A 139 -8.82 38.06 20.02
N VAL A 140 -9.09 38.12 21.34
CA VAL A 140 -8.28 37.44 22.36
C VAL A 140 -8.37 35.92 22.23
N ARG A 141 -9.56 35.37 21.94
CA ARG A 141 -9.73 33.92 21.68
C ARG A 141 -9.00 33.47 20.40
N SER A 142 -9.04 34.29 19.35
CA SER A 142 -8.30 34.05 18.10
C SER A 142 -6.77 33.99 18.33
N LEU A 143 -6.22 34.89 19.14
CA LEU A 143 -4.80 34.91 19.48
C LEU A 143 -4.39 33.70 20.34
N SER A 144 -5.24 33.29 21.29
CA SER A 144 -5.00 32.10 22.11
C SER A 144 -4.93 30.82 21.27
N ASN A 145 -5.87 30.65 20.33
CA ASN A 145 -5.87 29.49 19.44
C ASN A 145 -4.65 29.45 18.52
N ARG A 146 -4.20 30.61 18.02
CA ARG A 146 -3.00 30.69 17.16
C ARG A 146 -1.72 30.32 17.93
N ARG A 147 -1.64 30.64 19.22
CA ARG A 147 -0.51 30.26 20.08
C ARG A 147 -0.54 28.76 20.39
N LEU A 148 -1.70 28.19 20.67
CA LEU A 148 -1.89 26.75 20.85
C LEU A 148 -1.54 25.94 19.60
N LEU A 149 -1.95 26.39 18.41
CA LEU A 149 -1.59 25.72 17.15
C LEU A 149 -0.09 25.77 16.85
N LYS A 150 0.58 26.89 17.17
CA LYS A 150 2.05 26.98 17.06
C LYS A 150 2.75 26.04 18.03
N GLU A 151 2.26 25.94 19.26
CA GLU A 151 2.83 25.07 20.28
C GLU A 151 2.61 23.58 19.95
N LEU A 152 1.42 23.22 19.44
CA LEU A 152 1.13 21.87 18.96
C LEU A 152 1.99 21.50 17.75
N LYS A 153 2.13 22.40 16.78
CA LYS A 153 3.03 22.17 15.64
C LYS A 153 4.47 22.00 16.11
N LYS A 154 4.94 22.87 17.00
CA LYS A 154 6.28 22.76 17.59
C LYS A 154 6.46 21.42 18.30
N ARG A 155 5.49 20.99 19.12
CA ARG A 155 5.55 19.69 19.78
C ARG A 155 5.47 18.52 18.82
N VAL A 156 4.79 18.62 17.69
CA VAL A 156 4.75 17.57 16.66
C VAL A 156 6.05 17.55 15.85
N ASP A 157 6.65 18.71 15.57
CA ASP A 157 7.95 18.80 14.91
C ASP A 157 9.08 18.35 15.88
N ASP A 158 8.95 18.63 17.18
CA ASP A 158 9.86 18.18 18.25
C ASP A 158 9.59 16.71 18.67
N SER A 159 8.40 16.16 18.43
CA SER A 159 7.97 14.77 18.75
C SER A 159 7.93 13.86 17.53
N ALA A 160 8.10 14.40 16.31
CA ALA A 160 8.70 13.69 15.21
C ALA A 160 10.17 13.48 15.60
N ASP A 161 10.35 12.69 16.64
CA ASP A 161 11.63 12.30 17.18
C ASP A 161 12.28 11.50 16.06
N ASP A 162 13.12 12.18 15.28
CA ASP A 162 14.11 11.53 14.42
C ASP A 162 14.84 10.45 15.22
N LYS A 163 14.96 10.64 16.54
CA LYS A 163 15.45 9.66 17.51
C LYS A 163 14.64 8.36 17.58
N LEU A 164 13.32 8.40 17.46
CA LEU A 164 12.47 7.19 17.50
C LEU A 164 12.55 6.42 16.17
N ILE A 165 12.75 7.14 15.06
CA ILE A 165 13.06 6.55 13.77
C ILE A 165 14.47 5.93 13.81
N ASP A 166 15.47 6.65 14.35
CA ASP A 166 16.84 6.17 14.50
C ASP A 166 16.93 4.97 15.44
N ASP A 167 16.21 4.98 16.58
CA ASP A 167 16.13 3.85 17.51
C ASP A 167 15.46 2.62 16.83
N PHE A 168 14.45 2.84 15.99
CA PHE A 168 13.80 1.77 15.24
C PHE A 168 14.70 1.21 14.12
N LEU A 169 15.47 2.07 13.44
CA LEU A 169 16.46 1.65 12.45
C LEU A 169 17.62 0.89 13.10
N ALA A 170 18.11 1.36 14.25
CA ALA A 170 19.15 0.66 15.01
C ALA A 170 18.69 -0.73 15.48
N LEU A 171 17.45 -0.84 15.96
CA LEU A 171 16.86 -2.15 16.32
C LEU A 171 16.70 -3.06 15.10
N ALA A 172 16.33 -2.50 13.95
CA ALA A 172 16.21 -3.26 12.70
C ALA A 172 17.57 -3.78 12.20
N ASP A 173 18.64 -3.00 12.37
CA ASP A 173 20.01 -3.43 12.05
C ASP A 173 20.51 -4.52 13.02
N GLU A 174 20.22 -4.40 14.33
CA GLU A 174 20.56 -5.44 15.32
C GLU A 174 19.86 -6.78 15.03
N VAL A 175 18.58 -6.73 14.64
CA VAL A 175 17.84 -7.92 14.20
C VAL A 175 18.46 -8.50 12.92
N ARG A 176 18.88 -7.66 11.97
CA ARG A 176 19.53 -8.10 10.73
C ARG A 176 20.86 -8.82 10.99
N ASP A 177 21.69 -8.26 11.86
CA ASP A 177 22.97 -8.87 12.24
C ASP A 177 22.78 -10.22 12.96
N ALA A 178 21.73 -10.35 13.78
CA ALA A 178 21.39 -11.62 14.43
C ALA A 178 21.01 -12.71 13.42
N PHE A 179 20.23 -12.37 12.38
CA PHE A 179 19.88 -13.33 11.32
C PHE A 179 21.07 -13.69 10.43
N ARG A 180 21.98 -12.75 10.13
CA ARG A 180 23.20 -13.04 9.38
C ARG A 180 24.11 -14.01 10.12
N ALA A 181 24.25 -13.85 11.43
CA ALA A 181 25.06 -14.75 12.25
C ALA A 181 24.49 -16.19 12.29
N ASP A 182 23.16 -16.35 12.20
CA ASP A 182 22.52 -17.67 12.16
C ASP A 182 22.70 -18.34 10.78
N ALA A 183 22.66 -17.57 9.69
CA ALA A 183 22.87 -18.10 8.33
C ALA A 183 24.32 -18.61 8.12
N GLU A 184 25.32 -17.88 8.61
CA GLU A 184 26.72 -18.31 8.54
C GLU A 184 26.99 -19.58 9.36
N ARG A 185 26.16 -19.87 10.37
CA ARG A 185 26.26 -21.08 11.20
C ARG A 185 25.78 -22.35 10.48
N GLU A 186 24.86 -22.23 9.52
CA GLU A 186 24.34 -23.40 8.79
C GLU A 186 25.27 -23.86 7.65
N GLU A 187 26.12 -22.97 7.10
CA GLU A 187 27.05 -23.33 6.02
C GLU A 187 28.25 -24.16 6.50
N GLU A 188 28.64 -24.09 7.79
CA GLU A 188 29.73 -24.91 8.34
C GLU A 188 29.36 -26.37 8.63
N ASN A 189 28.10 -26.77 8.41
CA ASN A 189 27.64 -28.15 8.69
C ASN A 189 27.25 -28.95 7.43
N SER A 190 27.57 -28.44 6.24
CA SER A 190 27.39 -29.16 4.96
C SER A 190 28.64 -29.96 4.60
N ASP A 191 29.07 -30.86 5.48
CA ASP A 191 30.00 -31.91 5.13
C ASP A 191 29.25 -32.99 4.31
N ASP A 192 29.56 -33.01 3.02
CA ASP A 192 29.90 -34.23 2.29
C ASP A 192 28.90 -35.40 2.34
N ASP A 193 27.95 -35.41 1.40
CA ASP A 193 27.36 -36.65 0.90
C ASP A 193 27.41 -36.62 -0.64
N GLY A 194 28.60 -36.85 -1.19
CA GLY A 194 28.80 -37.09 -2.62
C GLY A 194 28.01 -38.31 -3.09
N HIS A 195 26.88 -38.07 -3.75
CA HIS A 195 26.18 -39.07 -4.55
C HIS A 195 26.18 -38.67 -6.03
N ASP A 196 27.19 -39.17 -6.73
CA ASP A 196 27.10 -39.48 -8.15
C ASP A 196 26.02 -40.55 -8.32
N GLU A 197 24.91 -40.26 -9.02
CA GLU A 197 24.18 -41.25 -9.82
C GLU A 197 23.57 -40.59 -11.06
N ASP A 198 24.36 -40.69 -12.11
CA ASP A 198 23.98 -40.87 -13.50
C ASP A 198 22.73 -41.74 -13.71
N GLY A 199 21.89 -41.31 -14.65
CA GLY A 199 21.09 -42.24 -15.44
C GLY A 199 19.61 -41.91 -15.55
N PHE A 200 19.20 -41.64 -16.80
CA PHE A 200 18.03 -42.25 -17.46
C PHE A 200 16.62 -41.94 -16.86
N HIS A 201 15.51 -41.77 -17.58
CA HIS A 201 15.06 -42.00 -18.95
C HIS A 201 13.97 -40.97 -19.25
N ASN A 202 13.88 -40.52 -20.50
CA ASN A 202 12.61 -40.07 -21.06
C ASN A 202 11.58 -41.19 -20.94
N THR A 203 10.46 -40.92 -20.26
CA THR A 203 9.22 -41.66 -20.47
C THR A 203 8.14 -40.67 -20.87
N ASP A 204 7.83 -40.73 -22.17
CA ASP A 204 6.55 -40.32 -22.71
C ASP A 204 5.44 -41.02 -21.90
N ASN A 205 4.66 -40.25 -21.15
CA ASN A 205 3.45 -40.77 -20.50
C ASN A 205 2.25 -39.99 -21.03
N ALA A 206 1.73 -40.50 -22.15
CA ALA A 206 0.34 -40.31 -22.54
C ALA A 206 -0.52 -41.12 -21.56
N ASN A 207 -1.42 -40.46 -20.83
CA ASN A 207 -2.58 -41.08 -20.20
C ASN A 207 -3.72 -40.05 -20.22
N ASP A 208 -4.67 -40.29 -21.13
CA ASP A 208 -6.11 -40.42 -20.91
C ASP A 208 -6.59 -39.96 -19.51
N ASP A 209 -7.39 -38.91 -19.39
CA ASP A 209 -8.83 -38.85 -19.70
C ASP A 209 -9.63 -39.91 -18.95
N ASP A 210 -10.17 -39.48 -17.80
CA ASP A 210 -11.43 -39.92 -17.17
C ASP A 210 -11.38 -39.49 -15.69
N SER A 211 -11.94 -38.31 -15.39
CA SER A 211 -12.22 -37.92 -14.00
C SER A 211 -13.65 -37.44 -13.89
N ASP A 212 -14.43 -38.29 -13.23
CA ASP A 212 -15.81 -38.12 -12.80
C ASP A 212 -16.09 -36.73 -12.19
N PRO A 213 -17.17 -36.04 -12.62
CA PRO A 213 -17.55 -34.76 -12.06
C PRO A 213 -18.72 -34.91 -11.08
N ASP A 214 -18.50 -35.38 -9.84
CA ASP A 214 -19.54 -35.29 -8.79
C ASP A 214 -18.93 -35.37 -7.37
N ASP A 215 -18.36 -34.27 -6.89
CA ASP A 215 -18.22 -34.02 -5.46
C ASP A 215 -18.39 -32.52 -5.21
N ILE A 216 -19.62 -32.12 -4.86
CA ILE A 216 -20.00 -30.76 -4.50
C ILE A 216 -19.74 -30.58 -3.00
N PRO A 217 -18.72 -29.82 -2.57
CA PRO A 217 -18.48 -29.57 -1.16
C PRO A 217 -19.55 -28.64 -0.58
N ASN A 218 -20.10 -29.08 0.55
CA ASN A 218 -21.13 -28.44 1.35
C ASN A 218 -20.75 -27.00 1.78
N GLU A 219 -21.55 -26.00 1.41
CA GLU A 219 -21.26 -24.55 1.50
C GLU A 219 -21.11 -23.98 2.93
N GLU A 220 -21.48 -24.72 3.98
CA GLU A 220 -21.50 -24.15 5.34
C GLU A 220 -20.14 -24.09 6.06
N THR A 221 -19.08 -24.72 5.52
CA THR A 221 -17.73 -24.64 6.11
C THR A 221 -16.82 -23.56 5.47
N ALA A 222 -17.25 -22.94 4.37
CA ALA A 222 -16.44 -22.02 3.58
C ALA A 222 -16.21 -20.63 4.22
N THR A 223 -17.06 -20.21 5.17
CA THR A 223 -16.95 -18.85 5.74
C THR A 223 -15.98 -18.75 6.91
N GLN A 224 -15.66 -19.85 7.59
CA GLN A 224 -14.75 -19.85 8.74
C GLN A 224 -13.27 -20.01 8.34
N THR A 225 -12.98 -20.80 7.31
CA THR A 225 -11.63 -20.94 6.74
C THR A 225 -11.17 -19.65 6.04
N HIS A 226 -12.07 -18.87 5.44
CA HIS A 226 -11.72 -17.61 4.78
C HIS A 226 -11.13 -16.57 5.76
N ARG A 227 -11.63 -16.48 7.00
CA ARG A 227 -11.08 -15.53 8.00
C ARG A 227 -9.71 -15.92 8.54
N GLN A 228 -9.41 -17.22 8.66
CA GLN A 228 -8.08 -17.68 9.10
C GLN A 228 -7.02 -17.51 8.01
N LEU A 229 -7.38 -17.68 6.74
CA LEU A 229 -6.49 -17.43 5.60
C LEU A 229 -6.14 -15.94 5.45
N GLU A 230 -7.06 -15.03 5.79
CA GLU A 230 -6.82 -13.58 5.75
C GLU A 230 -5.81 -13.10 6.81
N ALA A 231 -5.82 -13.69 8.01
CA ALA A 231 -4.85 -13.37 9.05
C ALA A 231 -3.44 -13.88 8.68
N GLY A 232 -3.36 -15.08 8.09
CA GLY A 232 -2.09 -15.66 7.60
C GLY A 232 -1.45 -14.84 6.48
N THR A 233 -2.25 -14.33 5.53
CA THR A 233 -1.71 -13.54 4.41
C THR A 233 -1.18 -12.17 4.82
N LEU A 234 -1.70 -11.57 5.90
CA LEU A 234 -1.23 -10.29 6.41
C LEU A 234 0.12 -10.44 7.13
N LEU A 235 0.29 -11.51 7.92
CA LEU A 235 1.56 -11.91 8.51
C LEU A 235 2.60 -12.29 7.45
N GLN A 236 2.19 -12.99 6.39
CA GLN A 236 3.11 -13.35 5.31
C GLN A 236 3.58 -12.13 4.51
N CYS A 237 2.73 -11.11 4.29
CA CYS A 237 3.21 -9.86 3.68
C CYS A 237 4.19 -9.10 4.59
N GLN A 238 4.03 -9.19 5.92
CA GLN A 238 5.02 -8.67 6.87
C GLN A 238 6.34 -9.46 6.79
N GLN A 239 6.29 -10.79 6.74
CA GLN A 239 7.50 -11.63 6.67
C GLN A 239 8.24 -11.48 5.33
N SER A 240 7.54 -11.52 4.19
CA SER A 240 8.17 -11.31 2.87
C SER A 240 8.83 -9.95 2.70
N HIS A 241 8.33 -8.93 3.40
CA HIS A 241 8.93 -7.60 3.37
C HIS A 241 10.17 -7.51 4.27
N LEU A 242 10.23 -8.25 5.37
CA LEU A 242 11.41 -8.31 6.24
C LEU A 242 12.56 -9.06 5.56
N SER A 243 12.28 -10.17 4.85
CA SER A 243 13.31 -10.97 4.15
C SER A 243 13.89 -10.35 2.87
N ARG A 244 13.41 -9.18 2.44
CA ARG A 244 13.86 -8.50 1.20
C ARG A 244 14.65 -7.21 1.47
N ILE A 245 14.89 -6.86 2.73
CA ILE A 245 15.65 -5.67 3.13
C ILE A 245 17.17 -5.99 3.31
N ASP A 246 17.57 -7.24 3.08
CA ASP A 246 18.98 -7.67 3.01
C ASP A 246 19.62 -7.41 1.63
#